data_AF-A0A825JNS1-F1
#
_entry.id   AF-A0A825JNS1-F1
#
_cell.length_a   1.000
_cell.length_b   1.000
_cell.length_c   1.000
_cell.angle_alpha   90.00
_cell.angle_beta   90.00
_cell.angle_gamma   90.00
#
_symmetry.space_group_name_H-M   'P 1'
#
loop_
_entity.id
_entity.type
_entity.pdbx_description
1 polymer ?
#
loop_
_entity_poly.entity_id
_entity_poly.type
_entity_poly.pdbx_seq_one_letter_code
_entity_poly.pdbx_strand_id
1 'polypeptide(L)' 'MILPKNVSQSDFTAAVAKFEKALGKEWVFKTQEDLDLYRDAYSPQWDDDDEPIPSFWLALWDGSCFG' A
#
# COMPACT_ATOMS: atom_id res chain seq x y z
N MET A 1 0.12 -10.26 -5.10
CA MET A 1 0.98 -9.30 -4.39
C MET A 1 1.78 -8.55 -5.42
N ILE A 2 1.51 -7.26 -5.56
CA ILE A 2 2.15 -6.39 -6.55
C ILE A 2 3.40 -5.81 -5.90
N LEU A 3 4.54 -5.95 -6.55
CA LEU A 3 5.83 -5.51 -6.01
C LEU A 3 6.26 -4.21 -6.69
N PRO A 4 6.87 -3.27 -5.93
CA PRO A 4 7.54 -2.13 -6.54
C PRO A 4 8.65 -2.58 -7.49
N LYS A 5 8.92 -1.77 -8.52
CA LYS A 5 10.01 -2.02 -9.48
C LYS A 5 11.33 -2.21 -8.72
N ASN A 6 12.04 -3.29 -9.06
CA ASN A 6 13.34 -3.66 -8.47
C ASN A 6 13.31 -3.98 -6.95
N VAL A 7 12.16 -4.37 -6.39
CA VAL A 7 12.07 -4.79 -4.98
C VAL A 7 11.81 -6.29 -4.91
N SER A 8 12.65 -7.00 -4.15
CA SER A 8 12.42 -8.42 -3.90
C SER A 8 11.23 -8.64 -2.96
N GLN A 9 10.57 -9.78 -3.09
CA GLN A 9 9.45 -10.12 -2.20
C GLN A 9 9.90 -10.17 -0.72
N SER A 10 11.12 -10.63 -0.46
CA SER A 10 11.71 -10.67 0.88
C SER A 10 11.87 -9.27 1.48
N ASP A 11 12.42 -8.35 0.71
CA ASP A 11 12.63 -6.96 1.16
C ASP A 11 11.30 -6.25 1.39
N PHE A 12 10.33 -6.45 0.50
CA PHE A 12 9.00 -5.88 0.66
C PHE A 12 8.30 -6.43 1.92
N THR A 13 8.36 -7.74 2.14
CA THR A 13 7.76 -8.37 3.34
C THR A 13 8.42 -7.85 4.62
N ALA A 14 9.74 -7.68 4.61
CA ALA A 14 10.48 -7.08 5.72
C ALA A 14 10.08 -5.61 5.96
N ALA A 15 9.83 -4.83 4.89
CA ALA A 15 9.36 -3.46 5.00
C ALA A 15 7.96 -3.37 5.59
N VAL A 16 7.02 -4.22 5.11
CA VAL A 16 5.66 -4.31 5.65
C VAL A 16 5.68 -4.59 7.15
N ALA A 17 6.49 -5.54 7.61
CA ALA A 17 6.61 -5.83 9.05
C ALA A 17 7.11 -4.63 9.87
N LYS A 18 7.99 -3.80 9.30
CA LYS A 18 8.45 -2.55 9.94
C LYS A 18 7.32 -1.52 10.01
N PHE A 19 6.52 -1.37 8.95
CA PHE A 19 5.37 -0.47 8.94
C PHE A 19 4.28 -0.91 9.91
N GLU A 20 3.95 -2.20 9.96
CA GLU A 20 2.99 -2.73 10.93
C GLU A 20 3.44 -2.47 12.37
N LYS A 21 4.74 -2.56 12.65
CA LYS A 21 5.31 -2.27 13.97
C LYS A 21 5.27 -0.77 14.30
N ALA A 22 5.46 0.10 13.31
CA ALA A 22 5.53 1.54 13.50
C ALA A 22 4.14 2.20 13.61
N LEU A 23 3.19 1.72 12.80
CA LEU A 23 1.88 2.35 12.63
C LEU A 23 0.76 1.59 13.31
N GLY A 24 0.90 0.27 13.51
CA GLY A 24 -0.21 -0.62 13.86
C GLY A 24 -0.68 -1.40 12.62
N LYS A 25 -1.15 -2.64 12.83
CA LYS A 25 -1.53 -3.53 11.71
C LYS A 25 -2.80 -3.07 11.00
N GLU A 26 -3.70 -2.43 11.75
CA GLU A 26 -4.95 -1.86 11.27
C GLU A 26 -4.74 -0.69 10.30
N TRP A 27 -3.53 -0.12 10.27
CA TRP A 27 -3.16 1.00 9.43
C TRP A 27 -2.30 0.60 8.21
N VAL A 28 -2.08 -0.72 8.02
CA VAL A 28 -1.32 -1.28 6.88
C VAL A 28 -2.25 -2.16 6.04
N PHE A 29 -2.75 -1.60 4.95
CA PHE A 29 -3.69 -2.26 4.05
C PHE A 29 -2.97 -3.01 2.94
N LYS A 30 -3.37 -4.27 2.74
CA LYS A 30 -2.68 -5.24 1.86
C LYS A 30 -3.61 -6.08 1.01
N THR A 31 -4.91 -6.02 1.25
CA THR A 31 -5.91 -6.80 0.51
C THR A 31 -6.18 -6.12 -0.83
N GLN A 32 -6.62 -6.89 -1.83
CA GLN A 32 -6.95 -6.30 -3.12
C GLN A 32 -8.12 -5.32 -2.97
N GLU A 33 -9.12 -5.67 -2.16
CA GLU A 33 -10.28 -4.83 -1.91
C GLU A 33 -9.90 -3.46 -1.32
N ASP A 34 -8.93 -3.42 -0.39
CA ASP A 34 -8.44 -2.16 0.16
C ASP A 34 -7.67 -1.34 -0.87
N LEU A 35 -6.89 -2.00 -1.74
CA LEU A 35 -6.02 -1.34 -2.72
C LEU A 35 -6.78 -0.81 -3.94
N ASP A 36 -7.87 -1.47 -4.32
CA ASP A 36 -8.74 -1.04 -5.41
C ASP A 36 -9.34 0.35 -5.16
N LEU A 37 -9.51 0.73 -3.89
CA LEU A 37 -9.94 2.08 -3.49
C LEU A 37 -8.90 3.17 -3.78
N TYR A 38 -7.63 2.79 -3.93
CA TYR A 38 -6.51 3.69 -4.20
C TYR A 38 -5.94 3.52 -5.61
N ARG A 39 -6.52 2.63 -6.43
CA ARG A 39 -6.27 2.58 -7.88
C ARG A 39 -6.78 3.90 -8.49
N ASP A 40 -6.03 4.47 -9.42
CA ASP A 40 -6.41 5.75 -10.03
C ASP A 40 -7.66 5.57 -10.91
N ALA A 41 -8.81 5.99 -10.38
CA ALA A 41 -10.11 5.89 -11.03
C ALA A 41 -10.23 6.65 -12.37
N TYR A 42 -9.28 7.54 -12.67
CA TYR A 42 -9.23 8.31 -13.91
C TYR A 42 -8.02 7.96 -14.78
N SER A 43 -7.32 6.86 -14.48
CA SER A 43 -6.14 6.46 -15.24
C SER A 43 -6.49 6.25 -16.71
N PRO A 44 -5.80 6.92 -17.65
CA PRO A 44 -5.90 6.61 -19.07
C PRO A 44 -5.36 5.22 -19.40
N GLN A 45 -4.57 4.61 -18.52
CA GLN A 45 -3.97 3.28 -18.65
C GLN A 45 -4.77 2.19 -17.92
N TRP A 46 -6.05 2.43 -17.64
CA TRP A 46 -6.88 1.45 -16.94
C TRP A 46 -6.98 0.13 -17.72
N ASP A 47 -6.65 -0.98 -17.04
CA ASP A 47 -6.57 -2.34 -17.58
C ASP A 47 -5.48 -2.53 -18.66
N ASP A 48 -4.51 -1.61 -18.74
CA ASP A 48 -3.32 -1.73 -19.58
C ASP A 48 -2.18 -2.44 -18.83
N ASP A 49 -1.27 -3.09 -19.56
CA ASP A 49 -0.15 -3.84 -18.97
C ASP A 49 0.82 -2.95 -18.17
N ASP A 50 0.91 -1.67 -18.56
CA ASP A 50 1.77 -0.66 -17.93
C ASP A 50 1.06 0.17 -16.84
N GLU A 51 -0.14 -0.25 -16.41
CA GLU A 51 -0.89 0.47 -15.38
C GLU A 51 -0.14 0.53 -14.03
N PRO A 52 -0.02 1.72 -13.41
CA PRO A 52 0.57 1.85 -12.09
C PRO A 52 -0.40 1.36 -11.00
N ILE A 53 -0.37 0.06 -10.69
CA ILE A 53 -1.19 -0.52 -9.62
C ILE A 53 -0.52 -0.36 -8.24
N PRO A 54 -1.26 0.03 -7.19
CA PRO A 54 -0.74 0.08 -5.82
C PRO A 54 -0.22 -1.27 -5.32
N SER A 55 0.88 -1.23 -4.56
CA SER A 55 1.47 -2.43 -3.94
C SER A 55 0.98 -2.67 -2.51
N PHE A 56 0.80 -1.61 -1.72
CA PHE A 56 0.11 -1.59 -0.42
C PHE A 56 -0.27 -0.13 -0.07
N TRP A 57 -1.09 0.08 0.95
CA TRP A 57 -1.45 1.41 1.44
C TRP A 57 -1.18 1.57 2.94
N LEU A 58 -0.84 2.79 3.35
CA LEU A 58 -0.62 3.19 4.73
C LEU A 58 -1.55 4.33 5.08
N ALA A 59 -2.23 4.23 6.22
CA ALA A 59 -2.89 5.38 6.82
C ALA A 59 -2.17 5.77 8.10
N LEU A 60 -2.12 7.07 8.37
CA LEU A 60 -1.59 7.60 9.61
C LEU A 60 -2.73 8.29 10.34
N TRP A 61 -3.22 7.66 11.41
CA TRP A 61 -4.06 8.31 12.40
C TRP A 61 -3.30 8.34 13.71
N ASP A 62 -2.61 9.45 13.96
CA ASP A 62 -1.76 9.56 15.14
C ASP A 62 -2.54 9.99 16.40
N GLY A 63 -3.78 10.49 16.25
CA GLY A 63 -4.64 10.90 17.36
C GLY A 63 -4.06 11.99 18.28
N SER A 64 -2.81 12.42 18.09
CA SER A 64 -2.07 13.30 19.01
C SER A 64 -2.22 14.78 18.66
N CYS A 65 -2.80 15.09 17.49
CA CYS A 65 -3.17 16.47 17.12
C CYS A 65 -4.34 17.05 17.94
N PHE A 66 -5.06 16.26 18.74
CA PHE A 66 -6.07 16.73 19.70
C PHE A 66 -5.63 16.42 21.14
N GLY A 67 -4.57 17.09 21.59
CA GLY A 67 -4.07 17.06 22.97
C GLY A 67 -3.78 18.47 23.49
#